data_AF-A0A1B7UXF5-F1
#
_entry.id   AF-A0A1B7UXF5-F1
#
_cell.length_a   1.000
_cell.length_b   1.000
_cell.length_c   1.000
_cell.angle_alpha   90.00
_cell.angle_beta   90.00
_cell.angle_gamma   90.00
#
_symmetry.space_group_name_H-M   'P 1'
#
loop_
_entity.id
_entity.type
_entity.pdbx_description
1 polymer ?
#
loop_
_entity_poly.entity_id
_entity_poly.type
_entity_poly.pdbx_seq_one_letter_code
_entity_poly.pdbx_strand_id
1 'polypeptide(L)'
;MFELVNDPVFLKFLHSLNTELNLTTGFTWLIIAVILSMIGGAIGGIILAGKDIGYQFAAIIGSLFAPAGVIPAVILGLFILNLLANH
;
A
#
# COMPACT_ATOMS: atom_id res chain seq x y z
N MET A 1 -18.62 9.24 -13.61
CA MET A 1 -17.43 8.36 -13.50
C MET A 1 -16.37 8.72 -14.54
N PHE A 2 -16.73 8.92 -15.81
CA PHE A 2 -15.78 9.35 -16.86
C PHE A 2 -15.28 10.81 -16.74
N GLU A 3 -16.05 11.71 -16.11
CA GLU A 3 -15.61 13.10 -15.90
C GLU A 3 -14.42 13.22 -14.92
N LEU A 4 -14.37 12.39 -13.86
CA LEU A 4 -13.27 12.42 -12.89
C LEU A 4 -11.95 11.93 -13.51
N VAL A 5 -12.02 10.92 -14.39
CA VAL A 5 -10.84 10.34 -15.05
C VAL A 5 -10.28 11.29 -16.12
N ASN A 6 -11.14 12.12 -16.72
CA ASN A 6 -10.73 13.11 -17.73
C ASN A 6 -10.43 14.49 -17.12
N ASP A 7 -10.49 14.63 -15.80
CA ASP A 7 -10.16 15.88 -15.13
C ASP A 7 -8.64 16.13 -15.16
N PRO A 8 -8.19 17.31 -15.62
CA PRO A 8 -6.77 17.62 -15.76
C PRO A 8 -6.05 17.70 -14.41
N VAL A 9 -6.74 18.05 -13.32
CA VAL A 9 -6.15 18.08 -11.97
C VAL A 9 -5.91 16.66 -11.47
N PHE A 10 -6.88 15.77 -11.66
CA PHE A 10 -6.75 14.35 -11.31
C PHE A 10 -5.62 13.66 -12.11
N LEU A 11 -5.53 13.89 -13.42
CA LEU A 11 -4.45 13.34 -14.25
C LEU A 11 -3.07 13.88 -13.83
N LYS A 12 -2.97 15.18 -13.51
CA LYS A 12 -1.73 15.76 -13.00
C LYS A 12 -1.32 15.15 -11.66
N PHE A 13 -2.28 14.87 -10.78
CA PHE A 13 -2.02 14.17 -9.53
C PHE A 13 -1.54 12.72 -9.76
N LEU A 14 -2.16 11.97 -10.67
CA LEU A 14 -1.69 10.63 -11.01
C LEU A 14 -0.27 10.64 -11.58
N HIS A 15 0.06 11.64 -12.40
CA HIS A 15 1.42 11.83 -12.90
C HIS A 15 2.40 12.14 -11.77
N SER A 16 2.02 13.00 -10.82
CA SER A 16 2.89 13.38 -9.69
C SER A 16 3.22 12.21 -8.77
N LEU A 17 2.38 11.17 -8.70
CA LEU A 17 2.68 9.93 -7.94
C LEU A 17 3.98 9.25 -8.40
N ASN A 18 4.38 9.42 -9.67
CA ASN A 18 5.59 8.82 -10.23
C ASN A 18 6.77 9.81 -10.29
N THR A 19 6.51 11.11 -10.37
CA THR A 19 7.56 12.11 -10.62
C THR A 19 7.98 12.91 -9.40
N GLU A 20 7.15 12.99 -8.36
CA GLU A 20 7.40 13.83 -7.19
C GLU A 20 7.24 13.04 -5.90
N LEU A 21 8.25 13.09 -5.04
CA LEU A 21 8.17 12.52 -3.69
C LEU A 21 7.87 13.64 -2.68
N ASN A 22 6.60 13.83 -2.36
CA ASN A 22 6.12 14.78 -1.37
C ASN A 22 5.23 14.07 -0.34
N LEU A 23 4.76 14.79 0.69
CA LEU A 23 3.92 14.19 1.73
C LEU A 23 2.63 13.58 1.18
N THR A 24 2.00 14.22 0.19
CA THR A 24 0.74 13.76 -0.41
C THR A 24 0.95 12.50 -1.24
N THR A 25 1.98 12.46 -2.08
CA THR A 25 2.28 11.29 -2.92
C THR A 25 2.79 10.13 -2.07
N GLY A 26 3.62 10.40 -1.06
CA GLY A 26 4.08 9.42 -0.08
C GLY A 26 2.94 8.80 0.73
N PHE A 27 1.99 9.62 1.21
CA PHE A 27 0.80 9.12 1.92
C PHE A 27 -0.10 8.28 1.00
N THR A 28 -0.24 8.68 -0.27
CA THR A 28 -0.99 7.91 -1.27
C THR A 28 -0.35 6.54 -1.50
N TRP A 29 0.97 6.47 -1.64
CA TRP A 29 1.70 5.22 -1.75
C TRP A 29 1.57 4.35 -0.50
N LEU A 30 1.56 4.95 0.69
CA LEU A 30 1.33 4.22 1.94
C LEU A 30 -0.06 3.58 1.97
N ILE A 31 -1.11 4.30 1.57
CA ILE A 31 -2.47 3.73 1.46
C ILE A 31 -2.49 2.56 0.48
N ILE A 32 -1.91 2.75 -0.72
CA ILE A 32 -1.86 1.69 -1.74
C ILE A 32 -1.12 0.45 -1.19
N ALA A 33 0.02 0.65 -0.54
CA ALA A 33 0.81 -0.43 0.04
C ALA A 33 0.05 -1.17 1.15
N VAL A 34 -0.69 -0.45 2.00
CA VAL A 34 -1.54 -1.07 3.03
C VAL A 34 -2.60 -1.95 2.38
N ILE A 35 -3.33 -1.45 1.38
CA ILE A 35 -4.37 -2.22 0.68
C ILE A 35 -3.78 -3.48 0.04
N LEU A 36 -2.66 -3.35 -0.67
CA LEU A 36 -1.96 -4.49 -1.28
C LEU A 36 -1.47 -5.49 -0.22
N SER A 37 -0.97 -5.00 0.92
CA SER A 37 -0.54 -5.85 2.03
C SER A 37 -1.68 -6.62 2.67
N MET A 38 -2.88 -6.03 2.77
CA MET A 38 -4.05 -6.71 3.31
C MET A 38 -4.44 -7.89 2.42
N ILE A 39 -4.40 -7.71 1.09
CA ILE A 39 -4.69 -8.76 0.12
C ILE A 39 -3.63 -9.87 0.20
N GLY A 40 -2.34 -9.50 0.14
CA GLY A 40 -1.24 -10.46 0.26
C GLY A 40 -1.25 -11.19 1.60
N GLY A 41 -1.55 -10.48 2.67
CA GLY A 41 -1.69 -11.00 4.03
C GLY A 41 -2.84 -11.98 4.15
N ALA A 42 -4.01 -11.67 3.60
CA ALA A 42 -5.15 -12.58 3.59
C ALA A 42 -4.81 -13.89 2.88
N ILE A 43 -4.18 -13.82 1.71
CA ILE A 43 -3.74 -14.99 0.94
C ILE A 43 -2.69 -15.79 1.75
N GLY A 44 -1.71 -15.11 2.33
CA GLY A 44 -0.69 -15.73 3.18
C GLY A 44 -1.28 -16.44 4.40
N GLY A 45 -2.25 -15.80 5.08
CA GLY A 45 -2.96 -16.38 6.21
C GLY A 45 -3.74 -17.64 5.83
N ILE A 46 -4.49 -17.59 4.72
CA ILE A 46 -5.21 -18.74 4.15
C ILE A 46 -4.26 -19.91 3.89
N ILE A 47 -3.12 -19.65 3.25
CA ILE A 47 -2.14 -20.69 2.91
C ILE A 47 -1.50 -21.28 4.16
N LEU A 48 -1.16 -20.45 5.15
CA LEU A 48 -0.38 -20.87 6.31
C LEU A 48 -1.21 -21.61 7.36
N ALA A 49 -2.42 -21.13 7.65
CA ALA A 49 -3.23 -21.61 8.78
C ALA A 49 -4.69 -21.92 8.41
N GLY A 50 -5.11 -21.73 7.16
CA GLY A 50 -6.51 -21.86 6.76
C GLY A 50 -7.12 -23.24 7.02
N LYS A 51 -6.31 -24.31 6.97
CA LYS A 51 -6.74 -25.68 7.28
C LYS A 51 -6.99 -25.92 8.77
N ASP A 52 -6.31 -25.17 9.64
CA ASP A 52 -6.31 -25.41 11.09
C ASP A 52 -7.30 -24.52 11.82
N ILE A 53 -7.40 -23.24 11.43
CA ILE A 53 -8.23 -22.23 12.10
C ILE A 53 -9.40 -21.76 11.25
N GLY A 54 -9.57 -22.32 10.04
CA GLY A 54 -10.60 -21.96 9.08
C GLY A 54 -10.17 -20.81 8.15
N TYR A 55 -10.52 -20.92 6.88
CA TYR A 55 -10.08 -19.99 5.83
C TYR A 55 -10.49 -18.53 6.07
N GLN A 56 -11.71 -18.29 6.54
CA GLN A 56 -12.19 -16.94 6.79
C GLN A 56 -11.43 -16.26 7.93
N PHE A 57 -11.22 -16.98 9.05
CA PHE A 57 -10.51 -16.43 10.19
C PHE A 57 -9.02 -16.22 9.85
N ALA A 58 -8.40 -17.18 9.16
CA ALA A 58 -7.03 -17.05 8.69
C ALA A 58 -6.83 -15.86 7.74
N ALA A 59 -7.79 -15.56 6.86
CA ALA A 59 -7.77 -14.39 5.99
C ALA A 59 -7.86 -13.08 6.79
N ILE A 60 -8.75 -13.01 7.80
CA ILE A 60 -8.91 -11.82 8.65
C ILE A 60 -7.62 -11.54 9.41
N ILE A 61 -7.04 -12.56 10.07
CA ILE A 61 -5.79 -12.40 10.82
C ILE A 61 -4.63 -12.03 9.88
N GLY A 62 -4.50 -12.71 8.75
CA GLY A 62 -3.46 -12.41 7.76
C GLY A 62 -3.56 -10.97 7.22
N SER A 63 -4.77 -10.51 6.87
CA SER A 63 -4.98 -9.14 6.40
C SER A 63 -4.76 -8.08 7.47
N LEU A 64 -5.04 -8.39 8.74
CA LEU A 64 -4.84 -7.46 9.86
C LEU A 64 -3.36 -7.25 10.19
N PHE A 65 -2.57 -8.32 10.19
CA PHE A 65 -1.18 -8.26 10.64
C PHE A 65 -0.16 -8.01 9.52
N ALA A 66 -0.49 -8.28 8.25
CA ALA A 66 0.41 -7.94 7.14
C ALA A 66 0.77 -6.43 7.07
N PRO A 67 -0.17 -5.49 7.26
CA PRO A 67 0.16 -4.06 7.34
C PRO A 67 1.17 -3.70 8.43
N ALA A 68 1.24 -4.47 9.54
CA ALA A 68 2.14 -4.18 10.64
C ALA A 68 3.63 -4.24 10.23
N GLY A 69 3.98 -5.10 9.28
CA GLY A 69 5.32 -5.15 8.70
C GLY A 69 5.50 -4.17 7.53
N VAL A 70 4.45 -3.97 6.72
CA VAL A 70 4.51 -3.13 5.51
C VAL A 70 4.59 -1.65 5.84
N ILE A 71 3.83 -1.16 6.84
CA ILE A 71 3.82 0.27 7.18
C ILE A 71 5.23 0.78 7.55
N PRO A 72 5.97 0.15 8.49
CA PRO A 72 7.34 0.58 8.79
C PRO A 72 8.29 0.46 7.60
N ALA A 73 8.19 -0.60 6.81
CA ALA A 73 9.04 -0.81 5.65
C ALA A 73 8.83 0.26 4.57
N VAL A 74 7.58 0.64 4.30
CA VAL A 74 7.24 1.70 3.34
C VAL A 74 7.70 3.06 3.85
N ILE A 75 7.51 3.38 5.13
CA ILE A 75 7.99 4.63 5.72
C ILE A 75 9.51 4.73 5.57
N LEU A 76 10.25 3.67 5.91
CA LEU A 76 11.70 3.62 5.76
C LEU A 76 12.12 3.74 4.29
N GLY A 77 11.44 3.03 3.38
CA GLY A 77 11.72 3.11 1.94
C GLY A 77 11.52 4.50 1.37
N LEU A 78 10.40 5.16 1.70
CA LEU A 78 10.12 6.54 1.30
C LEU A 78 11.15 7.52 1.91
N PHE A 79 11.56 7.31 3.16
CA PHE A 79 12.59 8.13 3.80
C PHE A 79 13.94 8.02 3.08
N ILE A 80 14.36 6.80 2.75
CA ILE A 80 15.61 6.55 2.02
C ILE A 80 15.53 7.16 0.61
N LEU A 81 14.42 6.98 -0.10
CA LEU A 81 14.21 7.57 -1.42
C LEU A 81 14.28 9.10 -1.37
N ASN A 82 13.68 9.72 -0.36
CA ASN A 82 13.77 11.16 -0.16
C ASN A 82 15.21 11.63 0.07
N LEU A 83 15.99 10.88 0.85
CA LEU A 83 17.40 11.19 1.11
C LEU A 83 18.22 11.10 -0.18
N LEU A 84 18.04 10.04 -0.96
CA LEU A 84 18.75 9.84 -2.23
C LEU A 84 18.35 10.86 -3.30
N ALA A 85 17.08 11.26 -3.37
CA ALA A 85 16.60 12.21 -4.36
C ALA A 85 17.03 13.67 -4.09
N ASN A 86 17.47 13.97 -2.87
CA ASN A 86 17.85 15.31 -2.42
C ASN A 86 19.37 15.45 -2.18
N HIS A 87 20.17 14.56 -2.76
CA HIS A 87 21.63 14.62 -2.90
C HIS A 87 22.01 14.57 -4.38
#